data_AF-A0AB38BCY2-F1
#
_entry.id   AF-A0AB38BCY2-F1
#
_cell.length_a   1.000
_cell.length_b   1.000
_cell.length_c   1.000
_cell.angle_alpha   90.00
_cell.angle_beta   90.00
_cell.angle_gamma   90.00
#
_symmetry.space_group_name_H-M   'P 1'
#
loop_
_entity.id
_entity.type
_entity.pdbx_description
1 polymer ?
#
loop_
_entity_poly.entity_id
_entity_poly.type
_entity_poly.pdbx_seq_one_letter_code
_entity_poly.pdbx_strand_id
1 'polypeptide(L)'
;MSRDKKGSYALLAFGTGGISMMLAFLVLIGGTDEQGDDGINGAGAQTLDTHRVPPDYLEWVSRAGAVCADVSAPLVAAQIEAESNWNPRATSPVGAKGMSQFMPGTWQTWGVDSAGKNGQAKPDGVADPFTPGDAIMTQARYDCWLARKVKSYRIPGDTVRLMLAAYNAGPDAVRSFRGVPPYPETQAYVSRILTLKEKYSKAEAGTGEGEATTFGLRVAAYAKKWLGTPYSWGGGSVEGPGYGTDGRTRGFDCSALVQYAVY
;
A
#
# COMPACT_ATOMS: atom_id res chain seq x y z
N MET A 1 -71.66 -6.76 7.18
CA MET A 1 -71.74 -7.38 8.52
C MET A 1 -71.32 -8.83 8.39
N SER A 2 -70.44 -9.29 9.28
CA SER A 2 -70.02 -10.69 9.51
C SER A 2 -69.05 -11.41 8.56
N ARG A 3 -67.78 -11.39 8.98
CA ARG A 3 -66.76 -12.47 9.07
C ARG A 3 -67.01 -13.80 8.33
N ASP A 4 -66.00 -14.23 7.56
CA ASP A 4 -65.73 -15.65 7.27
C ASP A 4 -64.34 -16.10 7.74
N LYS A 5 -64.32 -17.30 8.32
CA LYS A 5 -63.21 -17.96 8.99
C LYS A 5 -62.58 -19.05 8.08
N LYS A 6 -61.25 -19.09 8.10
CA LYS A 6 -60.33 -20.25 8.28
C LYS A 6 -60.66 -21.61 7.60
N GLY A 7 -59.88 -21.93 6.57
CA GLY A 7 -58.76 -22.91 6.56
C GLY A 7 -58.95 -24.38 6.97
N SER A 8 -58.55 -25.31 6.07
CA SER A 8 -57.74 -26.52 6.33
C SER A 8 -57.66 -27.42 5.10
N TYR A 9 -56.45 -27.88 4.72
CA TYR A 9 -56.07 -29.19 4.12
C TYR A 9 -54.53 -29.25 4.14
N ALA A 10 -53.79 -30.35 4.14
CA ALA A 10 -53.88 -31.74 4.61
C ALA A 10 -52.52 -32.39 4.19
N LEU A 11 -52.09 -33.41 4.93
CA LEU A 11 -50.81 -34.15 4.82
C LEU A 11 -50.55 -34.89 3.49
N LEU A 12 -49.28 -35.31 3.29
CA LEU A 12 -48.74 -36.65 2.89
C LEU A 12 -47.44 -36.46 2.04
N ALA A 13 -46.38 -37.27 2.03
CA ALA A 13 -45.98 -38.50 2.73
C ALA A 13 -44.51 -38.87 2.36
N PHE A 14 -43.80 -39.48 3.33
CA PHE A 14 -42.80 -40.57 3.34
C PHE A 14 -41.63 -40.75 2.34
N GLY A 15 -40.45 -41.01 2.95
CA GLY A 15 -39.44 -42.03 2.55
C GLY A 15 -38.00 -41.56 2.80
N THR A 16 -37.00 -42.30 3.32
CA THR A 16 -36.81 -43.66 3.88
C THR A 16 -35.36 -43.73 4.45
N GLY A 17 -35.15 -44.51 5.53
CA GLY A 17 -33.84 -45.08 5.97
C GLY A 17 -32.95 -44.16 6.84
N GLY A 18 -32.32 -44.53 7.95
CA GLY A 18 -32.05 -45.83 8.57
C GLY A 18 -30.61 -45.85 9.15
N ILE A 19 -30.48 -45.57 10.46
CA ILE A 19 -29.55 -46.15 11.48
C ILE A 19 -28.03 -46.17 11.15
N SER A 20 -27.21 -45.26 11.69
CA SER A 20 -26.50 -45.26 13.00
C SER A 20 -25.19 -46.07 13.05
N MET A 21 -24.06 -45.36 13.21
CA MET A 21 -22.90 -45.86 13.97
C MET A 21 -22.11 -44.67 14.54
N MET A 22 -22.12 -44.57 15.87
CA MET A 22 -21.34 -43.63 16.68
C MET A 22 -19.83 -43.91 16.54
N LEU A 23 -19.04 -42.84 16.43
CA LEU A 23 -17.66 -42.79 16.91
C LEU A 23 -17.47 -41.46 17.63
N ALA A 24 -17.23 -41.55 18.93
CA ALA A 24 -16.89 -40.45 19.80
C ALA A 24 -15.45 -40.02 19.57
N PHE A 25 -15.20 -38.70 19.53
CA PHE A 25 -13.90 -38.14 19.91
C PHE A 25 -14.13 -36.91 20.77
N LEU A 26 -13.72 -37.05 22.03
CA LEU A 26 -13.47 -35.98 22.99
C LEU A 26 -12.47 -34.99 22.36
N VAL A 27 -12.82 -33.72 22.24
CA VAL A 27 -11.84 -32.64 22.09
C VAL A 27 -12.02 -31.71 23.29
N LEU A 28 -10.98 -31.71 24.11
CA LEU A 28 -10.79 -30.82 25.25
C LEU A 28 -10.73 -29.36 24.77
N ILE A 29 -11.42 -28.52 25.54
CA ILE A 29 -11.41 -27.08 25.45
C ILE A 29 -9.99 -26.57 25.74
N GLY A 30 -9.45 -25.78 24.82
CA GLY A 30 -8.31 -24.89 25.03
C GLY A 30 -8.59 -23.60 24.27
N GLY A 31 -9.01 -22.56 24.98
CA GLY A 31 -9.23 -21.24 24.41
C GLY A 31 -7.91 -20.55 24.07
N THR A 32 -7.92 -19.75 23.02
CA THR A 32 -7.26 -18.43 22.92
C THR A 32 -7.95 -17.68 21.78
N ASP A 33 -8.00 -16.36 21.94
CA ASP A 33 -8.86 -15.41 21.27
C ASP A 33 -8.81 -15.44 19.72
N GLU A 34 -9.98 -15.44 19.09
CA GLU A 34 -10.14 -15.07 17.68
C GLU A 34 -9.98 -13.55 17.54
N GLN A 35 -8.74 -13.10 17.35
CA GLN A 35 -8.45 -11.83 16.68
C GLN A 35 -8.14 -12.14 15.23
N GLY A 36 -9.12 -11.89 14.37
CA GLY A 36 -9.01 -12.03 12.92
C GLY A 36 -7.90 -11.14 12.39
N ASP A 37 -6.79 -11.78 12.03
CA ASP A 37 -5.76 -11.23 11.15
C ASP A 37 -6.19 -11.47 9.70
N ASP A 38 -6.98 -10.54 9.16
CA ASP A 38 -7.22 -10.48 7.72
C ASP A 38 -5.98 -9.90 7.04
N GLY A 39 -5.00 -10.77 6.85
CA GLY A 39 -3.78 -10.52 6.09
C GLY A 39 -4.10 -10.18 4.63
N ILE A 40 -4.01 -8.90 4.29
CA ILE A 40 -4.06 -8.43 2.91
C ILE A 40 -2.68 -8.61 2.28
N ASN A 41 -2.44 -9.81 1.74
CA ASN A 41 -1.29 -10.12 0.89
C ASN A 41 -1.42 -9.38 -0.45
N GLY A 42 -0.83 -8.19 -0.53
CA GLY A 42 -0.58 -7.46 -1.77
C GLY A 42 0.92 -7.23 -1.95
N ALA A 43 1.53 -7.97 -2.87
CA ALA A 43 2.94 -7.80 -3.24
C ALA A 43 3.25 -6.34 -3.58
N GLY A 44 4.11 -5.69 -2.78
CA GLY A 44 4.69 -4.37 -3.07
C GLY A 44 4.05 -3.16 -2.37
N ALA A 45 3.03 -3.32 -1.52
CA ALA A 45 2.47 -2.21 -0.75
C ALA A 45 3.39 -1.85 0.44
N GLN A 46 4.18 -0.78 0.31
CA GLN A 46 4.88 -0.19 1.45
C GLN A 46 3.87 0.08 2.58
N THR A 47 4.15 -0.47 3.77
CA THR A 47 3.25 -0.38 4.92
C THR A 47 3.27 1.05 5.49
N LEU A 48 2.11 1.55 5.92
CA LEU A 48 1.97 2.91 6.45
C LEU A 48 2.59 3.04 7.85
N ASP A 49 3.44 4.04 8.06
CA ASP A 49 3.84 4.50 9.40
C ASP A 49 2.72 5.34 10.00
N THR A 50 1.88 4.68 10.77
CA THR A 50 0.67 5.26 11.36
C THR A 50 0.98 6.38 12.36
N HIS A 51 2.20 6.46 12.92
CA HIS A 51 2.61 7.52 13.85
C HIS A 51 2.94 8.84 13.14
N ARG A 52 3.13 8.80 11.81
CA ARG A 52 3.48 9.98 11.00
C ARG A 52 2.25 10.68 10.44
N VAL A 53 1.10 9.98 10.41
CA VAL A 53 -0.19 10.52 9.97
C VAL A 53 -0.92 11.14 11.16
N PRO A 54 -1.51 12.35 11.02
CA PRO A 54 -2.36 12.90 12.08
C PRO A 54 -3.50 11.93 12.42
N PRO A 55 -3.76 11.63 13.71
CA PRO A 55 -4.69 10.58 14.12
C PRO A 55 -6.09 10.68 13.50
N ASP A 56 -6.63 11.89 13.37
CA ASP A 56 -7.96 12.17 12.81
C ASP A 56 -8.11 11.75 11.34
N TYR A 57 -6.98 11.55 10.63
CA TYR A 57 -6.97 11.20 9.21
C TYR A 57 -6.49 9.77 8.93
N LEU A 58 -6.03 9.05 9.96
CA LEU A 58 -5.40 7.74 9.79
C LEU A 58 -6.33 6.71 9.13
N GLU A 59 -7.59 6.66 9.57
CA GLU A 59 -8.58 5.75 9.00
C GLU A 59 -8.83 6.04 7.51
N TRP A 60 -8.98 7.32 7.15
CA TRP A 60 -9.20 7.74 5.78
C TRP A 60 -7.99 7.46 4.89
N VAL A 61 -6.78 7.74 5.35
CA VAL A 61 -5.54 7.46 4.62
C VAL A 61 -5.36 5.95 4.40
N SER A 62 -5.68 5.14 5.41
CA SER A 62 -5.61 3.67 5.29
C SER A 62 -6.62 3.13 4.27
N ARG A 63 -7.87 3.62 4.29
CA ARG A 63 -8.90 3.26 3.31
C ARG A 63 -8.52 3.71 1.90
N ALA A 64 -8.03 4.93 1.76
CA ALA A 64 -7.59 5.51 0.49
C ALA A 64 -6.45 4.69 -0.13
N GLY A 65 -5.49 4.24 0.67
CA GLY A 65 -4.40 3.37 0.22
C GLY A 65 -4.80 1.96 -0.23
N ALA A 66 -6.06 1.56 0.00
CA ALA A 66 -6.61 0.29 -0.45
C ALA A 66 -7.44 0.42 -1.75
N VAL A 67 -7.60 1.63 -2.29
CA VAL A 67 -8.46 1.89 -3.47
C VAL A 67 -7.91 1.21 -4.73
N CYS A 68 -6.59 1.21 -4.95
CA CYS A 68 -5.94 0.36 -5.95
C CYS A 68 -4.42 0.27 -5.78
N ALA A 69 -3.81 -0.71 -6.47
CA ALA A 69 -2.42 -1.11 -6.29
C ALA A 69 -1.37 0.01 -6.50
N ASP A 70 -1.62 0.97 -7.40
CA ASP A 70 -0.67 2.07 -7.67
C ASP A 70 -0.73 3.18 -6.61
N VAL A 71 -1.75 3.19 -5.74
CA VAL A 71 -2.05 4.28 -4.80
C VAL A 71 -1.92 3.76 -3.37
N SER A 72 -0.70 3.77 -2.83
CA SER A 72 -0.45 3.30 -1.46
C SER A 72 -0.81 4.36 -0.41
N ALA A 73 -1.12 3.92 0.82
CA ALA A 73 -1.42 4.84 1.92
C ALA A 73 -0.28 5.85 2.22
N PRO A 74 1.02 5.46 2.22
CA PRO A 74 2.12 6.41 2.32
C PRO A 74 2.14 7.47 1.20
N LEU A 75 1.77 7.08 -0.03
CA LEU A 75 1.72 8.00 -1.16
C LEU A 75 0.60 9.04 -0.99
N VAL A 76 -0.59 8.59 -0.56
CA VAL A 76 -1.72 9.48 -0.27
C VAL A 76 -1.35 10.51 0.80
N ALA A 77 -0.75 10.04 1.90
CA ALA A 77 -0.30 10.90 2.99
C ALA A 77 0.76 11.93 2.54
N ALA A 78 1.75 11.48 1.77
CA ALA A 78 2.79 12.34 1.22
C ALA A 78 2.24 13.43 0.30
N GLN A 79 1.27 13.10 -0.54
CA GLN A 79 0.62 14.06 -1.43
C GLN A 79 -0.24 15.07 -0.65
N ILE A 80 -1.00 14.64 0.36
CA ILE A 80 -1.75 15.57 1.23
C ILE A 80 -0.81 16.58 1.92
N GLU A 81 0.32 16.11 2.44
CA GLU A 81 1.32 17.01 3.03
C GLU A 81 1.89 17.97 1.97
N ALA A 82 2.16 17.47 0.76
CA ALA A 82 2.66 18.30 -0.32
C ALA A 82 1.68 19.40 -0.73
N GLU A 83 0.39 19.07 -0.80
CA GLU A 83 -0.68 19.97 -1.25
C GLU A 83 -1.02 21.06 -0.21
N SER A 84 -1.15 20.69 1.06
CA SER A 84 -1.73 21.59 2.06
C SER A 84 -1.06 21.55 3.42
N ASN A 85 -0.04 20.70 3.59
CA ASN A 85 0.51 20.38 4.91
C ASN A 85 -0.60 19.98 5.91
N TRP A 86 -1.52 19.10 5.48
CA TRP A 86 -2.67 18.61 6.27
C TRP A 86 -3.70 19.67 6.68
N ASN A 87 -3.76 20.82 5.98
CA ASN A 87 -4.76 21.85 6.27
C ASN A 87 -6.08 21.58 5.51
N PRO A 88 -7.17 21.17 6.21
CA PRO A 88 -8.45 20.89 5.55
C PRO A 88 -9.13 22.13 4.99
N ARG A 89 -8.72 23.33 5.42
CA ARG A 89 -9.27 24.61 4.96
C ARG A 89 -8.37 25.33 3.97
N ALA A 90 -7.37 24.63 3.42
CA ALA A 90 -6.45 25.22 2.45
C ALA A 90 -7.20 25.75 1.22
N THR A 91 -6.81 26.94 0.78
CA THR A 91 -7.28 27.55 -0.47
C THR A 91 -6.08 28.14 -1.21
N SER A 92 -6.04 28.01 -2.53
CA SER A 92 -4.99 28.61 -3.35
C SER A 92 -5.49 29.86 -4.10
N PRO A 93 -4.58 30.75 -4.55
CA PRO A 93 -4.94 31.88 -5.40
C PRO A 93 -5.64 31.51 -6.71
N VAL A 94 -5.41 30.28 -7.20
CA VAL A 94 -6.04 29.74 -8.43
C VAL A 94 -7.33 28.97 -8.14
N GLY A 95 -7.77 28.92 -6.88
CA GLY A 95 -9.07 28.39 -6.48
C GLY A 95 -9.10 26.91 -6.11
N ALA A 96 -7.93 26.28 -5.92
CA ALA A 96 -7.85 24.93 -5.35
C ALA A 96 -8.35 24.92 -3.90
N LYS A 97 -9.06 23.87 -3.50
CA LYS A 97 -9.76 23.78 -2.20
C LYS A 97 -9.41 22.50 -1.45
N GLY A 98 -9.36 22.62 -0.13
CA GLY A 98 -9.24 21.47 0.76
C GLY A 98 -7.83 20.93 0.88
N MET A 99 -7.67 19.89 1.70
CA MET A 99 -6.35 19.32 2.00
C MET A 99 -5.68 18.66 0.79
N SER A 100 -6.46 18.23 -0.20
CA SER A 100 -5.98 17.64 -1.46
C SER A 100 -5.94 18.64 -2.61
N GLN A 101 -6.20 19.93 -2.35
CA GLN A 101 -6.11 21.04 -3.31
C GLN A 101 -6.83 20.76 -4.64
N PHE A 102 -8.07 20.30 -4.57
CA PHE A 102 -8.86 20.07 -5.78
C PHE A 102 -9.34 21.38 -6.41
N MET A 103 -9.16 21.50 -7.72
CA MET A 103 -9.81 22.54 -8.52
C MET A 103 -11.32 22.29 -8.59
N PRO A 104 -12.17 23.34 -8.62
CA PRO A 104 -13.63 23.18 -8.60
C PRO A 104 -14.18 22.29 -9.73
N GLY A 105 -13.65 22.42 -10.96
CA GLY A 105 -14.08 21.60 -12.10
C GLY A 105 -13.71 20.12 -11.95
N THR A 106 -12.54 19.84 -11.37
CA THR A 106 -12.12 18.46 -11.04
C THR A 106 -13.03 17.89 -9.96
N TRP A 107 -13.31 18.65 -8.90
CA TRP A 107 -14.19 18.20 -7.81
C TRP A 107 -15.59 17.86 -8.30
N GLN A 108 -16.16 18.66 -9.21
CA GLN A 108 -17.48 18.40 -9.80
C GLN A 108 -17.59 17.02 -10.47
N THR A 109 -16.48 16.51 -11.01
CA THR A 109 -16.44 15.22 -11.70
C THR A 109 -16.08 14.07 -10.75
N TRP A 110 -15.18 14.33 -9.81
CA TRP A 110 -14.50 13.27 -9.05
C TRP A 110 -14.92 13.16 -7.59
N GLY A 111 -15.48 14.22 -7.02
CA GLY A 111 -15.90 14.28 -5.62
C GLY A 111 -16.74 13.08 -5.22
N VAL A 112 -16.34 12.44 -4.12
CA VAL A 112 -17.11 11.37 -3.48
C VAL A 112 -17.51 11.80 -2.07
N ASP A 113 -18.78 11.58 -1.75
CA ASP A 113 -19.30 11.70 -0.39
C ASP A 113 -18.99 10.40 0.35
N SER A 114 -17.87 10.41 1.08
CA SER A 114 -17.36 9.27 1.84
C SER A 114 -17.50 9.48 3.34
N ALA A 115 -17.66 10.73 3.78
CA ALA A 115 -17.71 11.12 5.18
C ALA A 115 -18.71 12.26 5.40
N GLY A 116 -19.32 12.29 6.57
CA GLY A 116 -20.18 13.39 6.96
C GLY A 116 -19.37 14.53 7.57
N LYS A 117 -19.95 15.74 7.57
CA LYS A 117 -19.34 16.91 8.23
C LYS A 117 -18.94 16.66 9.68
N ASN A 118 -17.91 17.36 10.12
CA ASN A 118 -17.34 17.27 11.47
C ASN A 118 -16.73 15.90 11.83
N GLY A 119 -16.19 15.18 10.84
CA GLY A 119 -15.49 13.91 11.08
C GLY A 119 -16.41 12.72 11.29
N GLN A 120 -17.65 12.79 10.84
CA GLN A 120 -18.59 11.67 10.91
C GLN A 120 -18.18 10.59 9.91
N ALA A 121 -18.12 9.34 10.37
CA ALA A 121 -17.73 8.21 9.53
C ALA A 121 -18.76 7.84 8.43
N LYS A 122 -19.95 8.44 8.45
CA LYS A 122 -21.04 8.16 7.51
C LYS A 122 -21.27 9.34 6.57
N PRO A 123 -21.46 9.10 5.25
CA PRO A 123 -21.82 10.12 4.26
C PRO A 123 -23.02 10.99 4.71
N ASP A 124 -22.96 12.30 4.44
CA ASP A 124 -24.03 13.25 4.79
C ASP A 124 -24.89 13.69 3.60
N GLY A 125 -24.65 13.12 2.43
CA GLY A 125 -25.33 13.42 1.18
C GLY A 125 -24.62 14.49 0.35
N VAL A 126 -23.49 15.05 0.81
CA VAL A 126 -22.79 16.16 0.15
C VAL A 126 -21.28 15.94 0.12
N ALA A 127 -20.71 15.74 -1.08
CA ALA A 127 -19.27 15.72 -1.28
C ALA A 127 -18.67 17.14 -1.14
N ASP A 128 -17.87 17.38 -0.10
CA ASP A 128 -17.27 18.67 0.21
C ASP A 128 -15.72 18.59 0.23
N PRO A 129 -14.99 19.40 -0.59
CA PRO A 129 -13.53 19.35 -0.59
C PRO A 129 -12.89 19.77 0.75
N PHE A 130 -13.64 20.44 1.62
CA PHE A 130 -13.19 20.81 2.97
C PHE A 130 -13.46 19.72 4.02
N THR A 131 -14.19 18.66 3.69
CA THR A 131 -14.39 17.49 4.54
C THR A 131 -13.22 16.52 4.33
N PRO A 132 -12.39 16.21 5.35
CA PRO A 132 -11.19 15.39 5.18
C PRO A 132 -11.44 14.02 4.56
N GLY A 133 -12.47 13.30 5.01
CA GLY A 133 -12.78 11.98 4.48
C GLY A 133 -13.14 12.01 2.99
N ASP A 134 -13.96 12.98 2.56
CA ASP A 134 -14.30 13.18 1.16
C ASP A 134 -13.07 13.53 0.33
N ALA A 135 -12.25 14.48 0.80
CA ALA A 135 -11.06 14.92 0.09
C ALA A 135 -10.05 13.79 -0.10
N ILE A 136 -9.74 13.04 0.96
CA ILE A 136 -8.76 11.95 0.96
C ILE A 136 -9.22 10.79 0.08
N MET A 137 -10.50 10.39 0.18
CA MET A 137 -11.05 9.32 -0.66
C MET A 137 -11.18 9.75 -2.13
N THR A 138 -11.53 11.02 -2.38
CA THR A 138 -11.56 11.59 -3.73
C THR A 138 -10.15 11.62 -4.34
N GLN A 139 -9.13 11.98 -3.58
CA GLN A 139 -7.72 11.95 -4.01
C GLN A 139 -7.33 10.55 -4.49
N ALA A 140 -7.51 9.52 -3.67
CA ALA A 140 -7.15 8.16 -4.06
C ALA A 140 -7.95 7.64 -5.26
N ARG A 141 -9.24 7.96 -5.35
CA ARG A 141 -10.07 7.62 -6.52
C ARG A 141 -9.53 8.29 -7.80
N TYR A 142 -9.18 9.57 -7.71
CA TYR A 142 -8.69 10.33 -8.85
C TYR A 142 -7.30 9.88 -9.27
N ASP A 143 -6.37 9.67 -8.33
CA ASP A 143 -5.06 9.08 -8.56
C ASP A 143 -5.16 7.70 -9.22
N CYS A 144 -6.08 6.85 -8.76
CA CYS A 144 -6.29 5.55 -9.37
C CYS A 144 -6.77 5.63 -10.83
N TRP A 145 -7.60 6.64 -11.15
CA TRP A 145 -7.95 6.92 -12.54
C TRP A 145 -6.75 7.45 -13.34
N LEU A 146 -5.96 8.37 -12.78
CA LEU A 146 -4.77 8.92 -13.40
C LEU A 146 -3.74 7.82 -13.70
N ALA A 147 -3.48 6.89 -12.77
CA ALA A 147 -2.58 5.76 -12.95
C ALA A 147 -3.00 4.90 -14.16
N ARG A 148 -4.29 4.55 -14.26
CA ARG A 148 -4.83 3.84 -15.43
C ARG A 148 -4.73 4.68 -16.71
N LYS A 149 -5.01 5.98 -16.62
CA LYS A 149 -4.95 6.90 -17.75
C LYS A 149 -3.53 7.01 -18.32
N VAL A 150 -2.52 7.20 -17.48
CA VAL A 150 -1.12 7.31 -17.93
C VAL A 150 -0.58 5.98 -18.46
N LYS A 151 -0.97 4.84 -17.85
CA LYS A 151 -0.68 3.50 -18.41
C LYS A 151 -1.24 3.34 -19.82
N SER A 152 -2.45 3.86 -20.10
CA SER A 152 -3.06 3.80 -21.44
C SER A 152 -2.27 4.54 -22.52
N TYR A 153 -1.42 5.50 -22.14
CA TYR A 153 -0.56 6.23 -23.08
C TYR A 153 0.67 5.43 -23.53
N ARG A 154 0.96 4.29 -22.87
CA ARG A 154 2.12 3.43 -23.18
C ARG A 154 3.44 4.21 -23.18
N ILE A 155 3.57 5.15 -22.23
CA ILE A 155 4.80 5.89 -21.98
C ILE A 155 5.69 5.01 -21.10
N PRO A 156 6.96 4.76 -21.47
CA PRO A 156 7.88 4.03 -20.62
C PRO A 156 8.21 4.84 -19.36
N GLY A 157 8.28 4.18 -18.21
CA GLY A 157 8.63 4.82 -16.95
C GLY A 157 7.80 4.29 -15.78
N ASP A 158 8.11 4.81 -14.59
CA ASP A 158 7.37 4.50 -13.37
C ASP A 158 5.96 5.13 -13.42
N THR A 159 4.94 4.31 -13.16
CA THR A 159 3.53 4.75 -13.24
C THR A 159 3.23 5.81 -12.20
N VAL A 160 3.75 5.66 -10.97
CA VAL A 160 3.47 6.60 -9.87
C VAL A 160 4.01 7.98 -10.20
N ARG A 161 5.23 8.08 -10.75
CA ARG A 161 5.81 9.34 -11.25
C ARG A 161 4.93 10.02 -12.30
N LEU A 162 4.44 9.28 -13.27
CA LEU A 162 3.58 9.82 -14.33
C LEU A 162 2.20 10.23 -13.80
N MET A 163 1.66 9.47 -12.85
CA MET A 163 0.40 9.76 -12.18
C MET A 163 0.48 11.07 -11.39
N LEU A 164 1.51 11.25 -10.56
CA LEU A 164 1.74 12.48 -9.80
C LEU A 164 1.92 13.70 -10.72
N ALA A 165 2.66 13.53 -11.82
CA ALA A 165 2.78 14.56 -12.83
C ALA A 165 1.44 14.91 -13.48
N ALA A 166 0.58 13.91 -13.72
CA ALA A 166 -0.74 14.11 -14.27
C ALA A 166 -1.72 14.75 -13.28
N TYR A 167 -1.53 14.56 -11.97
CA TYR A 167 -2.31 15.25 -10.94
C TYR A 167 -2.04 16.76 -10.96
N ASN A 168 -0.76 17.16 -11.00
CA ASN A 168 -0.36 18.57 -10.98
C ASN A 168 -0.52 19.26 -12.35
N ALA A 169 -0.05 18.65 -13.45
CA ALA A 169 -0.02 19.27 -14.78
C ALA A 169 -1.17 18.84 -15.71
N GLY A 170 -1.99 17.88 -15.28
CA GLY A 170 -3.00 17.26 -16.11
C GLY A 170 -2.46 16.10 -16.98
N PRO A 171 -3.29 15.07 -17.26
CA PRO A 171 -2.86 13.90 -18.01
C PRO A 171 -2.56 14.20 -19.49
N ASP A 172 -3.12 15.27 -20.08
CA ASP A 172 -2.82 15.65 -21.46
C ASP A 172 -1.42 16.24 -21.61
N ALA A 173 -0.90 16.95 -20.61
CA ALA A 173 0.48 17.39 -20.59
C ALA A 173 1.44 16.20 -20.55
N VAL A 174 1.18 15.23 -19.66
CA VAL A 174 1.97 13.98 -19.58
C VAL A 174 1.93 13.21 -20.91
N ARG A 175 0.77 13.14 -21.56
CA ARG A 175 0.62 12.52 -22.89
C ARG A 175 1.47 13.24 -23.95
N SER A 176 1.37 14.57 -24.00
CA SER A 176 2.00 15.40 -25.03
C SER A 176 3.53 15.38 -24.92
N PHE A 177 4.05 15.45 -23.69
CA PHE A 177 5.49 15.37 -23.43
C PHE A 177 6.04 13.94 -23.36
N ARG A 178 5.15 12.93 -23.43
CA ARG A 178 5.51 11.51 -23.29
C ARG A 178 6.32 11.22 -22.03
N GLY A 179 5.96 11.86 -20.91
CA GLY A 179 6.70 11.80 -19.66
C GLY A 179 6.27 12.87 -18.68
N VAL A 180 7.09 13.12 -17.66
CA VAL A 180 6.91 14.29 -16.77
C VAL A 180 7.21 15.55 -17.60
N PRO A 181 6.26 16.51 -17.72
CA PRO A 181 6.49 17.72 -18.51
C PRO A 181 7.64 18.56 -17.91
N PRO A 182 8.35 19.37 -18.73
CA PRO A 182 9.45 20.22 -18.28
C PRO A 182 8.95 21.49 -17.55
N TYR A 183 7.92 21.33 -16.73
CA TYR A 183 7.38 22.38 -15.87
C TYR A 183 8.11 22.30 -14.53
N PRO A 184 8.83 23.37 -14.10
CA PRO A 184 9.59 23.33 -12.85
C PRO A 184 8.74 22.95 -11.64
N GLU A 185 7.50 23.45 -11.58
CA GLU A 185 6.52 23.11 -10.55
C GLU A 185 6.22 21.60 -10.51
N THR A 186 5.89 21.00 -11.64
CA THR A 186 5.53 19.58 -11.73
C THR A 186 6.70 18.66 -11.39
N GLN A 187 7.91 18.99 -11.85
CA GLN A 187 9.11 18.22 -11.51
C GLN A 187 9.41 18.28 -10.01
N ALA A 188 9.30 19.46 -9.41
CA ALA A 188 9.47 19.65 -7.98
C ALA A 188 8.38 18.92 -7.18
N TYR A 189 7.13 18.98 -7.65
CA TYR A 189 5.98 18.28 -7.06
C TYR A 189 6.20 16.77 -6.98
N VAL A 190 6.54 16.14 -8.12
CA VAL A 190 6.83 14.70 -8.18
C VAL A 190 7.99 14.32 -7.25
N SER A 191 9.09 15.09 -7.29
CA SER A 191 10.25 14.81 -6.44
C SER A 191 9.91 14.92 -4.95
N ARG A 192 9.21 15.99 -4.55
CA ARG A 192 8.84 16.25 -3.16
C ARG A 192 7.96 15.14 -2.60
N ILE A 193 6.96 14.69 -3.36
CA ILE A 193 6.05 13.63 -2.89
C ILE A 193 6.75 12.29 -2.77
N LEU A 194 7.62 11.94 -3.71
CA LEU A 194 8.38 10.69 -3.60
C LEU A 194 9.33 10.70 -2.40
N THR A 195 9.94 11.85 -2.08
CA THR A 195 10.72 11.99 -0.83
C THR A 195 9.84 11.92 0.41
N LEU A 196 8.69 12.60 0.43
CA LEU A 196 7.74 12.56 1.55
C LEU A 196 7.14 11.17 1.75
N LYS A 197 6.97 10.38 0.69
CA LYS A 197 6.46 9.01 0.78
C LYS A 197 7.32 8.16 1.72
N GLU A 198 8.63 8.32 1.68
CA GLU A 198 9.54 7.60 2.58
C GLU A 198 9.35 7.99 4.06
N LYS A 199 8.95 9.24 4.36
CA LYS A 199 8.57 9.66 5.73
C LYS A 199 7.34 8.90 6.24
N TYR A 200 6.43 8.51 5.34
CA TYR A 200 5.16 7.85 5.68
C TYR A 200 5.20 6.32 5.53
N SER A 201 6.29 5.78 4.98
CA SER A 201 6.50 4.34 4.89
C SER A 201 7.12 3.85 6.20
N LYS A 202 6.57 2.77 6.78
CA LYS A 202 7.32 2.00 7.77
C LYS A 202 8.54 1.44 7.07
N ALA A 203 9.69 1.55 7.73
CA ALA A 203 10.77 0.63 7.46
C ALA A 203 10.18 -0.78 7.62
N GLU A 204 10.32 -1.64 6.62
CA GLU A 204 9.85 -3.01 6.74
C GLU A 204 10.41 -3.57 8.05
N ALA A 205 9.53 -4.14 8.87
CA ALA A 205 9.90 -4.73 10.14
C ALA A 205 10.75 -5.98 9.88
N GLY A 206 12.01 -5.75 9.49
CA GLY A 206 13.06 -6.74 9.54
C GLY A 206 13.24 -7.09 11.01
N THR A 207 12.92 -8.33 11.35
CA THR A 207 13.25 -8.91 12.64
C THR A 207 14.75 -8.78 12.89
N GLY A 208 15.13 -7.91 13.83
CA GLY A 208 16.45 -7.91 14.47
C GLY A 208 17.49 -6.92 13.90
N GLU A 209 17.85 -5.97 14.76
CA GLU A 209 19.14 -5.27 14.89
C GLU A 209 19.88 -4.76 13.63
N GLY A 210 19.94 -3.43 13.52
CA GLY A 210 20.94 -2.70 12.75
C GLY A 210 20.58 -2.46 11.28
N GLU A 211 20.46 -1.19 10.90
CA GLU A 211 20.18 -0.72 9.53
C GLU A 211 21.04 -1.44 8.48
N ALA A 212 20.41 -2.34 7.72
CA ALA A 212 20.92 -2.83 6.46
C ALA A 212 20.09 -2.23 5.32
N THR A 213 20.75 -1.45 4.46
CA THR A 213 20.16 -1.00 3.19
C THR A 213 19.72 -2.20 2.35
N THR A 214 18.82 -2.04 1.38
CA THR A 214 18.40 -3.13 0.47
C THR A 214 19.58 -3.86 -0.18
N PHE A 215 20.69 -3.16 -0.42
CA PHE A 215 21.97 -3.74 -0.84
C PHE A 215 22.58 -4.62 0.26
N GLY A 216 22.71 -4.11 1.49
CA GLY A 216 23.19 -4.86 2.64
C GLY A 216 22.38 -6.12 2.94
N LEU A 217 21.05 -6.06 2.80
CA LEU A 217 20.17 -7.22 2.96
C LEU A 217 20.41 -8.28 1.87
N ARG A 218 20.62 -7.87 0.61
CA ARG A 218 20.95 -8.80 -0.47
C ARG A 218 22.31 -9.46 -0.23
N VAL A 219 23.34 -8.68 0.09
CA VAL A 219 24.69 -9.19 0.38
C VAL A 219 24.64 -10.16 1.57
N ALA A 220 23.94 -9.81 2.65
CA ALA A 220 23.76 -10.68 3.81
C ALA A 220 22.98 -11.96 3.47
N ALA A 221 21.93 -11.88 2.65
CA ALA A 221 21.17 -13.06 2.21
C ALA A 221 22.02 -14.01 1.35
N TYR A 222 22.88 -13.48 0.49
CA TYR A 222 23.83 -14.29 -0.29
C TYR A 222 24.92 -14.91 0.60
N ALA A 223 25.50 -14.14 1.53
CA ALA A 223 26.50 -14.63 2.46
C ALA A 223 25.95 -15.73 3.40
N LYS A 224 24.69 -15.62 3.83
CA LYS A 224 24.02 -16.63 4.68
C LYS A 224 23.93 -18.03 4.04
N LYS A 225 23.98 -18.15 2.70
CA LYS A 225 24.00 -19.45 2.01
C LYS A 225 25.27 -20.25 2.30
N TRP A 226 26.33 -19.59 2.77
CA TRP A 226 27.62 -20.19 3.06
C TRP A 226 27.85 -20.43 4.55
N LEU A 227 26.82 -20.29 5.39
CA LEU A 227 26.90 -20.70 6.79
C LEU A 227 27.30 -22.17 6.90
N GLY A 228 28.34 -22.45 7.69
CA GLY A 228 28.95 -23.77 7.80
C GLY A 228 30.11 -24.03 6.83
N THR A 229 30.41 -23.11 5.92
CA THR A 229 31.63 -23.18 5.11
C THR A 229 32.85 -22.84 5.98
N PRO A 230 33.94 -23.64 5.92
CA PRO A 230 35.15 -23.34 6.66
C PRO A 230 35.71 -21.95 6.33
N TYR A 231 36.22 -21.25 7.34
CA TYR A 231 37.02 -20.05 7.11
C TYR A 231 38.38 -20.44 6.52
N SER A 232 38.78 -19.83 5.40
CA SER A 232 40.03 -20.14 4.72
C SER A 232 40.79 -18.86 4.41
N TRP A 233 41.88 -18.60 5.13
CA TRP A 233 42.67 -17.37 4.99
C TRP A 233 43.31 -17.28 3.60
N GLY A 234 42.97 -16.25 2.83
CA GLY A 234 43.36 -16.10 1.42
C GLY A 234 42.61 -17.01 0.44
N GLY A 235 41.52 -17.67 0.88
CA GLY A 235 40.73 -18.59 0.08
C GLY A 235 39.46 -17.93 -0.49
N GLY A 236 39.11 -18.32 -1.71
CA GLY A 236 37.88 -17.90 -2.40
C GLY A 236 38.05 -16.71 -3.34
N SER A 237 37.04 -16.48 -4.16
CA SER A 237 36.95 -15.36 -5.10
C SER A 237 35.49 -15.06 -5.44
N VAL A 238 35.25 -14.14 -6.38
CA VAL A 238 33.93 -13.91 -7.00
C VAL A 238 33.35 -15.16 -7.69
N GLU A 239 34.16 -16.21 -7.90
CA GLU A 239 33.71 -17.47 -8.51
C GLU A 239 33.27 -18.52 -7.46
N GLY A 240 33.54 -18.28 -6.17
CA GLY A 240 33.15 -19.16 -5.06
C GLY A 240 34.29 -19.51 -4.09
N PRO A 241 34.10 -20.51 -3.20
CA PRO A 241 35.09 -20.87 -2.20
C PRO A 241 36.33 -21.54 -2.85
N GLY A 242 37.50 -21.23 -2.30
CA GLY A 242 38.80 -21.66 -2.81
C GLY A 242 39.72 -22.15 -1.70
N TYR A 243 40.89 -22.68 -2.07
CA TYR A 243 41.91 -23.05 -1.09
C TYR A 243 42.68 -21.81 -0.66
N GLY A 244 42.83 -21.64 0.64
CA GLY A 244 43.63 -20.58 1.24
C GLY A 244 45.12 -20.89 1.20
N THR A 245 45.90 -20.05 1.87
CA THR A 245 47.37 -20.17 1.90
C THR A 245 47.88 -21.46 2.54
N ASP A 246 47.03 -22.17 3.31
CA ASP A 246 47.35 -23.48 3.89
C ASP A 246 47.25 -24.64 2.88
N GLY A 247 46.64 -24.41 1.70
CA GLY A 247 46.41 -25.40 0.65
C GLY A 247 45.47 -26.56 1.04
N ARG A 248 44.83 -26.49 2.21
CA ARG A 248 44.07 -27.62 2.81
C ARG A 248 42.62 -27.26 3.06
N THR A 249 42.36 -26.03 3.50
CA THR A 249 41.01 -25.60 3.86
C THR A 249 40.35 -24.95 2.65
N ARG A 250 39.27 -25.55 2.15
CA ARG A 250 38.47 -24.94 1.08
C ARG A 250 37.36 -24.10 1.68
N GLY A 251 37.37 -22.80 1.42
CA GLY A 251 36.45 -21.86 2.05
C GLY A 251 36.58 -20.43 1.53
N PHE A 252 36.08 -19.49 2.31
CA PHE A 252 36.23 -18.06 2.05
C PHE A 252 37.06 -17.41 3.16
N ASP A 253 37.84 -16.39 2.80
CA ASP A 253 38.23 -15.35 3.74
C ASP A 253 37.17 -14.22 3.82
N CYS A 254 37.39 -13.27 4.73
CA CYS A 254 36.44 -12.18 4.98
C CYS A 254 36.19 -11.35 3.72
N SER A 255 37.25 -11.06 2.95
CA SER A 255 37.18 -10.24 1.75
C SER A 255 36.50 -10.99 0.59
N ALA A 256 36.84 -12.25 0.38
CA ALA A 256 36.33 -13.07 -0.71
C ALA A 256 34.84 -13.37 -0.55
N LEU A 257 34.35 -13.61 0.67
CA LEU A 257 32.92 -13.81 0.91
C LEU A 257 32.11 -12.55 0.60
N VAL A 258 32.64 -11.37 0.95
CA VAL A 258 31.99 -10.08 0.66
C VAL A 258 32.03 -9.81 -0.85
N GLN A 259 33.16 -10.04 -1.51
CA GLN A 259 33.27 -9.89 -2.97
C GLN A 259 32.29 -10.81 -3.71
N TYR A 260 32.23 -12.09 -3.34
CA TYR A 260 31.28 -13.06 -3.91
C TYR A 260 29.81 -12.68 -3.67
N ALA A 261 29.50 -12.08 -2.53
CA ALA A 261 28.12 -11.66 -2.23
C ALA A 261 27.71 -10.38 -2.97
N VAL A 262 28.66 -9.65 -3.55
CA VAL A 262 28.45 -8.38 -4.24
C VAL A 262 28.48 -8.53 -5.77
N TYR A 263 29.37 -9.36 -6.32
CA TYR A 263 29.61 -9.55 -7.76
C TYR A 263 29.15 -10.92 -8.25
#